data_AF-A0A4S2HD91-F1
#
_entry.id   AF-A0A4S2HD91-F1
#
_cell.length_a   1.000
_cell.length_b   1.000
_cell.length_c   1.000
_cell.angle_alpha   90.00
_cell.angle_beta   90.00
_cell.angle_gamma   90.00
#
_symmetry.space_group_name_H-M   'P 1'
#
loop_
_entity.id
_entity.type
_entity.pdbx_description
1 polymer ?
#
loop_
_entity_poly.entity_id
_entity_poly.type
_entity_poly.pdbx_seq_one_letter_code
_entity_poly.pdbx_strand_id
1 'polypeptide(L)'
;MFIDTRSEFIFKDPDALDALLQYDWRVRKVLTDQEVVGTSGRAGAVLGADGSSSILRHMQRVNCIKAVHGVRRQGGRMRLWRMEEVLKLQIALDLRDATGLKLSACVDIFDGAAQDDITAVIAGWTCHIGETPSVASKRPARFDPALINDRERLLSLVKKSVREFVARNGFDAVQMPAFLL
;
A
#
# COMPACT_ATOMS: atom_id res chain seq x y z
N MET A 1 -14.12 0.44 12.98
CA MET A 1 -15.09 0.66 11.88
C MET A 1 -14.43 0.22 10.58
N PHE A 2 -14.83 -0.91 10.01
CA PHE A 2 -14.33 -1.37 8.71
C PHE A 2 -15.09 -0.62 7.61
N ILE A 3 -14.38 -0.04 6.63
CA ILE A 3 -15.02 0.48 5.41
C ILE A 3 -15.44 -0.75 4.59
N ASP A 4 -16.60 -1.28 4.92
CA ASP A 4 -17.30 -2.27 4.10
C ASP A 4 -17.87 -1.57 2.86
N THR A 5 -18.30 -2.31 1.85
CA THR A 5 -18.96 -1.82 0.62
C THR A 5 -20.06 -0.78 0.86
N ARG A 6 -20.74 -0.80 2.03
CA ARG A 6 -21.72 0.23 2.45
C ARG A 6 -21.11 1.60 2.79
N SER A 7 -19.83 1.64 3.15
CA SER A 7 -19.08 2.85 3.50
C SER A 7 -18.57 3.62 2.27
N GLU A 8 -18.76 3.09 1.06
CA GLU A 8 -18.38 3.80 -0.19
C GLU A 8 -19.17 5.09 -0.42
N PHE A 9 -20.32 5.27 0.25
CA PHE A 9 -21.07 6.52 0.22
C PHE A 9 -20.26 7.69 0.78
N ILE A 10 -19.37 7.44 1.76
CA ILE A 10 -18.48 8.46 2.35
C ILE A 10 -17.60 9.10 1.28
N PHE A 11 -17.27 8.40 0.20
CA PHE A 11 -16.48 8.95 -0.89
C PHE A 11 -17.30 9.82 -1.85
N LYS A 12 -18.63 9.68 -1.86
CA LYS A 12 -19.53 10.43 -2.74
C LYS A 12 -20.04 11.71 -2.09
N ASP A 13 -20.09 11.75 -0.77
CA ASP A 13 -20.43 12.93 0.03
C ASP A 13 -19.16 13.73 0.36
N PRO A 14 -19.03 14.97 -0.13
CA PRO A 14 -17.84 15.79 0.12
C PRO A 14 -17.59 16.11 1.60
N ASP A 15 -18.63 16.34 2.39
CA ASP A 15 -18.49 16.68 3.81
C ASP A 15 -18.05 15.43 4.61
N ALA A 16 -18.62 14.27 4.27
CA ALA A 16 -18.21 13.00 4.88
C ALA A 16 -16.77 12.63 4.51
N LEU A 17 -16.35 12.89 3.26
CA LEU A 17 -14.98 12.66 2.83
C LEU A 17 -14.01 13.60 3.55
N ASP A 18 -14.29 14.89 3.61
CA ASP A 18 -13.43 15.86 4.31
C ASP A 18 -13.30 15.50 5.79
N ALA A 19 -14.39 15.08 6.45
CA ALA A 19 -14.35 14.58 7.82
C ALA A 19 -13.50 13.30 7.95
N LEU A 20 -13.62 12.36 7.00
CA LEU A 20 -12.80 11.15 6.99
C LEU A 20 -11.30 11.48 6.88
N LEU A 21 -10.93 12.44 6.03
CA LEU A 21 -9.53 12.81 5.80
C LEU A 21 -8.85 13.53 6.98
N GLN A 22 -9.63 13.98 7.98
CA GLN A 22 -9.07 14.50 9.22
C GLN A 22 -8.43 13.41 10.08
N TYR A 23 -8.83 12.15 9.87
CA TYR A 23 -8.25 11.01 10.58
C TYR A 23 -6.95 10.54 9.94
N ASP A 24 -6.06 10.05 10.80
CA ASP A 24 -4.85 9.36 10.37
C ASP A 24 -5.20 8.22 9.41
N TRP A 25 -4.52 8.17 8.26
CA TRP A 25 -4.77 7.20 7.21
C TRP A 25 -4.65 5.75 7.68
N ARG A 26 -3.88 5.49 8.75
CA ARG A 26 -3.72 4.16 9.37
C ARG A 26 -5.02 3.68 10.02
N VAL A 27 -5.83 4.62 10.55
CA VAL A 27 -7.14 4.32 11.15
C VAL A 27 -8.19 4.13 10.06
N ARG A 28 -8.24 5.05 9.08
CA ARG A 28 -9.23 4.99 8.00
C ARG A 28 -8.90 3.98 6.88
N LYS A 29 -7.68 3.41 6.88
CA LYS A 29 -7.20 2.37 5.95
C LYS A 29 -7.31 2.75 4.45
N VAL A 30 -7.34 4.04 4.18
CA VAL A 30 -7.37 4.61 2.84
C VAL A 30 -6.41 5.79 2.82
N LEU A 31 -5.69 5.99 1.73
CA LEU A 31 -4.64 6.99 1.60
C LEU A 31 -4.90 7.91 0.39
N THR A 32 -4.48 9.16 0.49
CA THR A 32 -4.37 10.10 -0.63
C THR A 32 -3.05 9.88 -1.38
N ASP A 33 -2.91 10.42 -2.59
CA ASP A 33 -1.64 10.36 -3.34
C ASP A 33 -0.45 10.81 -2.48
N GLN A 34 -0.60 11.93 -1.76
CA GLN A 34 0.46 12.52 -0.93
C GLN A 34 0.84 11.64 0.26
N GLU A 35 -0.11 10.92 0.85
CA GLU A 35 0.18 10.00 1.95
C GLU A 35 0.87 8.74 1.44
N VAL A 36 0.58 8.29 0.22
CA VAL A 36 1.25 7.14 -0.38
C VAL A 36 2.70 7.47 -0.72
N VAL A 37 2.93 8.52 -1.53
CA VAL A 37 4.27 8.81 -2.08
C VAL A 37 5.10 9.80 -1.26
N GLY A 38 4.46 10.55 -0.37
CA GLY A 38 5.08 11.63 0.39
C GLY A 38 4.97 12.99 -0.28
N THR A 39 5.51 14.00 0.39
CA THR A 39 5.65 15.37 -0.11
C THR A 39 7.08 15.85 0.12
N SER A 40 7.43 17.03 -0.41
CA SER A 40 8.74 17.63 -0.15
C SER A 40 8.97 17.77 1.36
N GLY A 41 9.98 17.06 1.88
CA GLY A 41 10.34 17.08 3.31
C GLY A 41 9.56 16.11 4.20
N ARG A 42 8.61 15.32 3.66
CA ARG A 42 7.89 14.30 4.42
C ARG A 42 7.77 13.00 3.64
N ALA A 43 8.32 11.92 4.19
CA ALA A 43 8.20 10.58 3.61
C ALA A 43 6.74 10.13 3.55
N GLY A 44 6.38 9.43 2.47
CA GLY A 44 5.10 8.74 2.34
C GLY A 44 5.11 7.38 3.03
N ALA A 45 3.96 6.69 2.97
CA ALA A 45 3.81 5.35 3.50
C ALA A 45 4.66 4.32 2.73
N VAL A 46 4.82 4.52 1.41
CA VAL A 46 5.58 3.65 0.51
C VAL A 46 7.01 4.13 0.38
N LEU A 47 7.96 3.22 0.60
CA LEU A 47 9.38 3.49 0.36
C LEU A 47 9.71 3.36 -1.13
N GLY A 48 10.59 4.23 -1.62
CA GLY A 48 11.06 4.21 -3.02
C GLY A 48 10.12 4.89 -4.02
N ALA A 49 9.06 5.57 -3.56
CA ALA A 49 8.16 6.33 -4.42
C ALA A 49 8.62 7.77 -4.74
N ASP A 50 9.73 8.22 -4.12
CA ASP A 50 10.42 9.50 -4.36
C ASP A 50 9.53 10.76 -4.36
N GLY A 51 8.38 10.75 -3.66
CA GLY A 51 7.43 11.88 -3.64
C GLY A 51 6.67 12.10 -4.96
N SER A 52 6.84 11.23 -5.97
CA SER A 52 6.28 11.45 -7.29
C SER A 52 5.00 10.66 -7.52
N SER A 53 3.88 11.36 -7.75
CA SER A 53 2.60 10.73 -8.13
C SER A 53 2.62 10.02 -9.49
N SER A 54 3.72 10.13 -10.24
CA SER A 54 3.90 9.44 -11.52
C SER A 54 3.91 7.92 -11.37
N ILE A 55 4.48 7.40 -10.27
CA ILE A 55 4.51 5.96 -10.01
C ILE A 55 3.09 5.41 -9.84
N LEU A 56 2.21 6.13 -9.15
CA LEU A 56 0.81 5.74 -8.99
C LEU A 56 0.09 5.69 -10.34
N ARG A 57 0.31 6.69 -11.20
CA ARG A 57 -0.26 6.70 -12.57
C ARG A 57 0.27 5.54 -13.41
N HIS A 58 1.57 5.26 -13.33
CA HIS A 58 2.17 4.13 -14.04
C HIS A 58 1.56 2.80 -13.57
N MET A 59 1.45 2.60 -12.26
CA MET A 59 0.93 1.39 -11.65
C MET A 59 -0.56 1.16 -11.93
N GLN A 60 -1.35 2.24 -12.03
CA GLN A 60 -2.72 2.15 -12.54
C GLN A 60 -2.77 1.76 -14.01
N ARG A 61 -1.87 2.29 -14.86
CA ARG A 61 -1.86 2.01 -16.30
C ARG A 61 -1.56 0.54 -16.58
N VAL A 62 -0.71 -0.09 -15.77
CA VAL A 62 -0.44 -1.54 -15.83
C VAL A 62 -1.45 -2.37 -15.03
N ASN A 63 -2.58 -1.78 -14.62
CA ASN A 63 -3.65 -2.44 -13.86
C ASN A 63 -3.26 -3.08 -12.52
N CYS A 64 -2.07 -2.79 -11.98
CA CYS A 64 -1.61 -3.32 -10.70
C CYS A 64 -2.47 -2.79 -9.54
N ILE A 65 -2.73 -1.48 -9.56
CA ILE A 65 -3.44 -0.78 -8.50
C ILE A 65 -4.70 -0.07 -9.02
N LYS A 66 -5.74 -0.04 -8.20
CA LYS A 66 -7.03 0.59 -8.53
C LYS A 66 -7.36 1.69 -7.52
N ALA A 67 -7.63 2.89 -8.03
CA ALA A 67 -8.03 4.01 -7.20
C ALA A 67 -9.54 3.98 -6.94
N VAL A 68 -9.92 4.22 -5.70
CA VAL A 68 -11.27 4.67 -5.34
C VAL A 68 -11.35 6.18 -5.60
N HIS A 69 -12.52 6.67 -6.00
CA HIS A 69 -12.69 8.09 -6.31
C HIS A 69 -13.58 8.75 -5.28
N GLY A 70 -13.01 9.72 -4.57
CA GLY A 70 -13.73 10.63 -3.69
C GLY A 70 -14.15 11.93 -4.40
N VAL A 71 -15.17 12.62 -3.88
CA VAL A 71 -15.62 13.94 -4.37
C VAL A 71 -15.19 15.02 -3.39
N ARG A 72 -14.46 16.04 -3.87
CA ARG A 72 -14.03 17.18 -3.02
C ARG A 72 -15.14 18.20 -2.85
N ARG A 73 -15.14 18.95 -1.73
CA ARG A 73 -16.11 20.03 -1.46
C ARG A 73 -16.09 21.15 -2.50
N GLN A 74 -14.91 21.47 -3.04
CA GLN A 74 -14.73 22.47 -4.10
C GLN A 74 -15.10 21.94 -5.50
N GLY A 75 -15.61 20.71 -5.59
CA GLY A 75 -15.78 19.98 -6.84
C GLY A 75 -14.51 19.24 -7.26
N GLY A 76 -14.68 18.25 -8.13
CA GLY A 76 -13.59 17.43 -8.68
C GLY A 76 -13.37 16.10 -7.97
N ARG A 77 -12.73 15.17 -8.70
CA ARG A 77 -12.45 13.81 -8.23
C ARG A 77 -11.09 13.76 -7.53
N MET A 78 -11.04 13.12 -6.38
CA MET A 78 -9.82 12.78 -5.67
C MET A 78 -9.55 11.28 -5.77
N ARG A 79 -8.31 10.90 -6.05
CA ARG A 79 -7.90 9.49 -5.98
C ARG A 79 -7.57 9.11 -4.54
N LEU A 80 -8.09 7.96 -4.15
CA LEU A 80 -7.91 7.34 -2.86
C LEU A 80 -7.45 5.90 -3.06
N TRP A 81 -6.53 5.47 -2.21
CA TRP A 81 -5.86 4.16 -2.32
C TRP A 81 -6.20 3.35 -1.09
N ARG A 82 -6.86 2.20 -1.28
CA ARG A 82 -7.06 1.25 -0.19
C ARG A 82 -5.72 0.64 0.22
N MET A 83 -5.62 0.18 1.46
CA MET A 83 -4.39 -0.39 2.00
C MET A 83 -3.83 -1.50 1.11
N GLU A 84 -4.70 -2.37 0.62
CA GLU A 84 -4.34 -3.53 -0.22
C GLU A 84 -3.65 -3.07 -1.50
N GLU A 85 -4.11 -1.97 -2.09
CA GLU A 85 -3.55 -1.39 -3.31
C GLU A 85 -2.19 -0.72 -3.02
N VAL A 86 -2.03 -0.11 -1.85
CA VAL A 86 -0.75 0.45 -1.40
C VAL A 86 0.27 -0.65 -1.10
N LEU A 87 -0.17 -1.77 -0.53
CA LEU A 87 0.68 -2.94 -0.29
C LEU A 87 1.16 -3.58 -1.59
N LYS A 88 0.30 -3.72 -2.61
CA LYS A 88 0.72 -4.18 -3.95
C LYS A 88 1.83 -3.30 -4.51
N LEU A 89 1.71 -1.97 -4.38
CA LEU A 89 2.75 -1.04 -4.80
C LEU A 89 4.06 -1.28 -4.05
N GLN A 90 4.03 -1.39 -2.72
CA GLN A 90 5.24 -1.67 -1.94
C GLN A 90 5.89 -3.00 -2.34
N ILE A 91 5.10 -4.07 -2.48
CA ILE A 91 5.57 -5.39 -2.91
C ILE A 91 6.26 -5.32 -4.28
N ALA A 92 5.66 -4.61 -5.25
CA ALA A 92 6.23 -4.46 -6.57
C ALA A 92 7.58 -3.71 -6.55
N LEU A 93 7.71 -2.70 -5.68
CA LEU A 93 8.97 -1.97 -5.50
C LEU A 93 10.03 -2.82 -4.80
N ASP A 94 9.67 -3.56 -3.75
CA ASP A 94 10.58 -4.46 -3.04
C ASP A 94 11.06 -5.60 -3.93
N LEU A 95 10.18 -6.12 -4.81
CA LEU A 95 10.55 -7.10 -5.82
C LEU A 95 11.47 -6.54 -6.88
N ARG A 96 11.24 -5.32 -7.35
CA ARG A 96 12.16 -4.65 -8.27
C ARG A 96 13.54 -4.52 -7.63
N ASP A 97 13.60 -4.13 -6.37
CA ASP A 97 14.86 -4.00 -5.63
C ASP A 97 15.54 -5.36 -5.39
N ALA A 98 14.78 -6.44 -5.21
CA ALA A 98 15.33 -7.79 -5.01
C ALA A 98 15.77 -8.49 -6.29
N THR A 99 15.05 -8.27 -7.39
CA THR A 99 15.23 -9.01 -8.65
C THR A 99 15.98 -8.23 -9.71
N GLY A 100 16.03 -6.89 -9.60
CA GLY A 100 16.56 -6.00 -10.64
C GLY A 100 15.70 -5.94 -11.91
N LEU A 101 14.52 -6.58 -11.90
CA LEU A 101 13.62 -6.62 -13.05
C LEU A 101 12.91 -5.27 -13.26
N LYS A 102 12.31 -5.13 -14.45
CA LYS A 102 11.42 -4.00 -14.73
C LYS A 102 10.16 -4.12 -13.87
N LEU A 103 9.64 -2.97 -13.42
CA LEU A 103 8.46 -2.91 -12.57
C LEU A 103 7.24 -3.64 -13.18
N SER A 104 7.08 -3.61 -14.51
CA SER A 104 6.02 -4.36 -15.20
C SER A 104 6.11 -5.87 -14.94
N ALA A 105 7.31 -6.45 -15.01
CA ALA A 105 7.51 -7.87 -14.73
C ALA A 105 7.24 -8.19 -13.24
N CYS A 106 7.57 -7.28 -12.33
CA CYS A 106 7.25 -7.42 -10.91
C CYS A 106 5.74 -7.34 -10.63
N VAL A 107 4.97 -6.68 -11.49
CA VAL A 107 3.50 -6.59 -11.36
C VAL A 107 2.83 -7.87 -11.86
N ASP A 108 3.40 -8.56 -12.84
CA ASP A 108 2.80 -9.77 -13.42
C ASP A 108 2.58 -10.89 -12.40
N ILE A 109 3.23 -10.86 -11.22
CA ILE A 109 2.97 -11.81 -10.13
C ILE A 109 1.54 -11.76 -9.62
N PHE A 110 0.87 -10.59 -9.74
CA PHE A 110 -0.48 -10.38 -9.22
C PHE A 110 -1.54 -11.02 -10.12
N ASP A 111 -1.18 -11.40 -11.34
CA ASP A 111 -2.02 -12.12 -12.31
C ASP A 111 -1.46 -13.52 -12.62
N GLY A 112 -0.42 -13.94 -11.90
CA GLY A 112 0.32 -15.19 -12.14
C GLY A 112 -0.14 -16.37 -11.26
N ALA A 113 0.59 -17.48 -11.34
CA ALA A 113 0.24 -18.73 -10.64
C ALA A 113 0.21 -18.64 -9.09
N ALA A 114 0.84 -17.61 -8.51
CA ALA A 114 0.85 -17.36 -7.06
C ALA A 114 -0.15 -16.28 -6.61
N GLN A 115 -1.03 -15.80 -7.50
CA GLN A 115 -1.96 -14.70 -7.25
C GLN A 115 -2.79 -14.90 -5.97
N ASP A 116 -3.39 -16.07 -5.78
CA ASP A 116 -4.28 -16.32 -4.64
C ASP A 116 -3.53 -16.26 -3.30
N ASP A 117 -2.33 -16.82 -3.23
CA ASP A 117 -1.50 -16.78 -2.04
C ASP A 117 -1.03 -15.35 -1.73
N ILE A 118 -0.63 -14.60 -2.75
CA ILE A 118 -0.23 -13.20 -2.61
C ILE A 118 -1.41 -12.38 -2.10
N THR A 119 -2.60 -12.59 -2.68
CA THR A 119 -3.83 -11.92 -2.28
C THR A 119 -4.19 -12.24 -0.82
N ALA A 120 -4.04 -13.49 -0.40
CA ALA A 120 -4.27 -13.91 0.99
C ALA A 120 -3.30 -13.24 1.96
N VAL A 121 -2.00 -13.13 1.61
CA VAL A 121 -1.00 -12.43 2.42
C VAL A 121 -1.34 -10.94 2.54
N ILE A 122 -1.71 -10.29 1.44
CA ILE A 122 -2.14 -8.89 1.44
C ILE A 122 -3.38 -8.71 2.30
N ALA A 123 -4.41 -9.54 2.14
CA ALA A 123 -5.65 -9.46 2.93
C ALA A 123 -5.41 -9.66 4.43
N GLY A 124 -4.43 -10.51 4.79
CA GLY A 124 -4.03 -10.80 6.16
C GLY A 124 -3.17 -9.72 6.82
N TRP A 125 -2.85 -8.60 6.16
CA TRP A 125 -1.84 -7.63 6.62
C TRP A 125 -1.99 -7.16 8.06
N THR A 126 -3.22 -7.07 8.58
CA THR A 126 -3.49 -6.61 9.95
C THR A 126 -2.94 -7.53 11.02
N CYS A 127 -2.61 -8.79 10.71
CA CYS A 127 -1.98 -9.70 11.68
C CYS A 127 -0.56 -9.27 12.08
N HIS A 128 0.06 -8.39 11.30
CA HIS A 128 1.42 -7.87 11.55
C HIS A 128 1.45 -6.58 12.39
N ILE A 129 0.30 -6.08 12.85
CA ILE A 129 0.23 -4.88 13.69
C ILE A 129 0.88 -5.18 15.06
N GLY A 130 1.78 -4.31 15.51
CA GLY A 130 2.54 -4.47 16.76
C GLY A 130 3.87 -5.23 16.59
N GLU A 131 4.18 -5.71 15.39
CA GLU A 131 5.49 -6.31 15.12
C GLU A 131 6.59 -5.24 15.02
N THR A 132 7.78 -5.55 15.52
CA THR A 132 8.93 -4.64 15.44
C THR A 132 9.54 -4.68 14.05
N PRO A 133 9.88 -3.52 13.43
CA PRO A 133 10.55 -3.51 12.15
C PRO A 133 11.91 -4.23 12.25
N SER A 134 12.25 -5.01 11.23
CA SER A 134 13.55 -5.66 11.17
C SER A 134 14.67 -4.62 11.12
N VAL A 135 15.67 -4.74 12.00
CA VAL A 135 16.75 -3.76 12.19
C VAL A 135 17.67 -3.61 10.96
N ALA A 136 17.54 -4.48 9.94
CA ALA A 136 18.27 -4.31 8.69
C ALA A 136 17.65 -5.13 7.56
N SER A 137 16.98 -4.49 6.61
CA SER A 137 17.03 -4.93 5.22
C SER A 137 18.16 -4.16 4.53
N LYS A 138 19.41 -4.60 4.75
CA LYS A 138 20.47 -4.26 3.81
C LYS A 138 19.97 -4.66 2.43
N ARG A 139 20.01 -3.73 1.46
CA ARG A 139 19.70 -4.03 0.06
C ARG A 139 20.36 -5.36 -0.31
N PRO A 140 19.65 -6.26 -1.00
CA PRO A 140 20.20 -7.55 -1.35
C PRO A 140 21.55 -7.35 -2.04
N ALA A 141 22.58 -8.05 -1.57
CA ALA A 141 23.94 -7.89 -2.08
C ALA A 141 24.06 -8.28 -3.57
N ARG A 142 23.07 -9.00 -4.10
CA ARG A 142 22.98 -9.42 -5.50
C ARG A 142 21.51 -9.53 -5.91
N PHE A 143 21.19 -9.01 -7.10
CA PHE A 143 19.88 -9.20 -7.71
C PHE A 143 19.64 -10.67 -8.07
N ASP A 144 18.45 -11.18 -7.79
CA ASP A 144 18.04 -12.54 -8.14
C ASP A 144 16.76 -12.56 -8.99
N PRO A 145 16.88 -12.50 -10.33
CA PRO A 145 15.73 -12.59 -11.23
C PRO A 145 14.95 -13.91 -11.12
N ALA A 146 15.58 -15.00 -10.66
CA ALA A 146 14.93 -16.30 -10.57
C ALA A 146 13.90 -16.37 -9.43
N LEU A 147 13.95 -15.43 -8.48
CA LEU A 147 13.02 -15.32 -7.35
C LEU A 147 11.56 -15.27 -7.81
N ILE A 148 11.26 -14.64 -8.96
CA ILE A 148 9.88 -14.50 -9.44
C ILE A 148 9.25 -15.84 -9.86
N ASN A 149 10.07 -16.83 -10.21
CA ASN A 149 9.63 -18.15 -10.63
C ASN A 149 9.65 -19.17 -9.48
N ASP A 150 10.20 -18.79 -8.32
CA ASP A 150 10.24 -19.63 -7.12
C ASP A 150 9.12 -19.19 -6.17
N ARG A 151 8.02 -19.96 -6.15
CA ARG A 151 6.82 -19.64 -5.36
C ARG A 151 7.13 -19.45 -3.87
N GLU A 152 7.94 -20.31 -3.27
CA GLU A 152 8.20 -20.26 -1.84
C GLU A 152 9.00 -19.00 -1.48
N ARG A 153 10.05 -18.72 -2.26
CA ARG A 153 10.88 -17.53 -2.07
C ARG A 153 10.13 -16.24 -2.36
N LEU A 154 9.30 -16.23 -3.41
CA LEU A 154 8.42 -15.12 -3.74
C LEU A 154 7.47 -14.82 -2.57
N LEU A 155 6.76 -15.82 -2.06
CA LEU A 155 5.82 -15.62 -0.95
C LEU A 155 6.51 -15.19 0.34
N SER A 156 7.73 -15.69 0.60
CA SER A 156 8.55 -15.25 1.73
C SER A 156 8.88 -13.76 1.62
N LEU A 157 9.27 -13.29 0.43
CA LEU A 157 9.54 -11.87 0.18
C LEU A 157 8.27 -11.02 0.33
N VAL A 158 7.14 -11.47 -0.23
CA VAL A 158 5.85 -10.77 -0.13
C VAL A 158 5.42 -10.62 1.33
N LYS A 159 5.46 -11.69 2.13
CA LYS A 159 5.16 -11.65 3.57
C LYS A 159 6.08 -10.67 4.31
N LYS A 160 7.38 -10.73 3.99
CA LYS A 160 8.36 -9.80 4.57
C LYS A 160 8.05 -8.35 4.21
N SER A 161 7.72 -8.06 2.96
CA SER A 161 7.35 -6.73 2.46
C SER A 161 6.14 -6.18 3.20
N VAL A 162 5.05 -6.97 3.32
CA VAL A 162 3.84 -6.57 4.05
C VAL A 162 4.15 -6.30 5.52
N ARG A 163 4.86 -7.22 6.19
CA ARG A 163 5.25 -7.05 7.59
C ARG A 163 6.10 -5.78 7.81
N GLU A 164 7.12 -5.58 6.99
CA GLU A 164 8.00 -4.41 7.10
C GLU A 164 7.25 -3.11 6.81
N PHE A 165 6.32 -3.11 5.86
CA PHE A 165 5.44 -1.97 5.61
C PHE A 165 4.59 -1.63 6.84
N VAL A 166 3.95 -2.63 7.46
CA VAL A 166 3.08 -2.43 8.63
C VAL A 166 3.88 -1.94 9.83
N ALA A 167 4.98 -2.64 10.16
CA ALA A 167 5.83 -2.29 11.28
C ALA A 167 6.42 -0.88 11.17
N ARG A 168 6.90 -0.50 9.97
CA ARG A 168 7.48 0.82 9.72
C ARG A 168 6.46 1.96 9.88
N ASN A 169 5.22 1.74 9.43
CA ASN A 169 4.19 2.76 9.47
C ASN A 169 3.50 2.86 10.85
N GLY A 170 3.77 1.93 11.78
CA GLY A 170 3.34 2.04 13.19
C GLY A 170 1.82 2.14 13.35
N PHE A 171 1.09 1.12 12.87
CA PHE A 171 -0.37 1.07 12.94
C PHE A 171 -0.92 0.92 14.37
N ASP A 172 -0.11 0.41 15.29
CA ASP A 172 -0.38 0.24 16.72
C ASP A 172 -0.21 1.52 17.54
N ALA A 173 0.61 2.47 17.05
CA ALA A 173 0.91 3.71 17.74
C ALA A 173 -0.15 4.82 17.55
N VAL A 174 -1.22 4.56 16.80
CA VAL A 174 -2.21 5.57 16.44
C VAL A 174 -3.37 5.56 17.42
N GLN A 175 -3.57 6.69 18.11
CA GLN A 175 -4.71 6.86 18.99
C GLN A 175 -6.01 6.80 18.19
N MET A 176 -6.95 5.96 18.62
CA MET A 176 -8.29 5.97 18.06
C MET A 176 -8.99 7.28 18.48
N PRO A 177 -9.72 7.93 17.56
CA PRO A 177 -10.48 9.13 17.89
C PRO A 177 -11.41 8.90 19.08
N ALA A 178 -11.45 9.83 20.04
CA ALA A 178 -12.13 9.67 21.32
C ALA A 178 -13.64 9.37 21.24
N PHE A 179 -14.30 9.67 20.12
CA PHE A 179 -15.72 9.35 19.90
C PHE A 179 -15.95 7.92 19.38
N LEU A 180 -14.88 7.15 19.14
CA LEU A 180 -14.93 5.71 18.82
C LEU A 180 -14.54 4.81 20.02
N LEU A 181 -14.21 5.41 21.16
CA LEU A 181 -14.00 4.74 22.46
C LEU A 181 -15.30 4.74 23.26
#